data_AF-A0A953YPQ3-F1
#
_entry.id   AF-A0A953YPQ3-F1
#
_cell.length_a   1.000
_cell.length_b   1.000
_cell.length_c   1.000
_cell.angle_alpha   90.00
_cell.angle_beta   90.00
_cell.angle_gamma   90.00
#
_symmetry.space_group_name_H-M   'P 1'
#
loop_
_entity.id
_entity.type
_entity.pdbx_description
1 polymer ?
#
loop_
_entity_poly.entity_id
_entity_poly.type
_entity_poly.pdbx_seq_one_letter_code
_entity_poly.pdbx_strand_id
1 'polypeptide(L)' 'MKLIGDILAELFGMFLGDARLSAAVLAVVGLAAICTDVLDLAPIIGGGVLLVGCLALVLESVRRAARGGAPR' A
#
# COMPACT_ATOMS: atom_id res chain seq x y z
N MET A 1 27.70 12.34 16.58
CA MET A 1 28.07 11.22 15.68
C MET A 1 27.28 9.98 16.08
N LYS A 2 26.13 9.75 15.43
CA LYS A 2 25.34 8.51 15.54
C LYS A 2 24.88 8.07 14.16
N LEU A 3 25.81 8.03 13.20
CA LEU A 3 25.54 7.62 11.82
C LEU A 3 24.77 6.29 11.74
N ILE A 4 25.16 5.31 12.55
CA ILE A 4 24.49 4.00 12.64
C ILE A 4 23.05 4.15 13.15
N GLY A 5 22.83 5.04 14.12
CA GLY A 5 21.51 5.29 14.69
C GLY A 5 20.57 5.97 13.70
N ASP A 6 21.06 6.94 12.93
CA ASP A 6 20.28 7.65 11.91
C ASP A 6 19.92 6.70 10.76
N ILE A 7 20.87 5.89 10.27
CA ILE A 7 20.60 4.90 9.21
C ILE A 7 19.56 3.87 9.67
N LEU A 8 19.64 3.38 10.92
CA LEU A 8 18.63 2.46 11.46
C LEU A 8 17.25 3.13 11.51
N ALA A 9 17.17 4.38 11.99
CA ALA A 9 15.90 5.11 12.06
C ALA A 9 15.29 5.34 10.66
N GLU A 10 16.10 5.70 9.68
CA GLU A 10 15.69 5.88 8.27
C GLU A 10 15.19 4.55 7.68
N LEU A 11 15.93 3.46 7.90
CA LEU A 11 15.58 2.12 7.41
C LEU A 11 14.27 1.64 8.04
N PHE A 12 14.11 1.79 9.35
CA PHE A 12 12.85 1.49 10.04
C PHE A 12 11.70 2.36 9.54
N GLY A 13 11.94 3.64 9.24
CA GLY A 13 10.93 4.55 8.67
C GLY A 13 10.45 4.11 7.29
N MET A 14 11.36 3.70 6.42
CA MET A 14 11.04 3.16 5.09
C MET A 14 10.30 1.83 5.19
N PHE A 15 10.80 0.88 6.00
CA PHE A 15 10.15 -0.41 6.23
C PHE A 15 8.75 -0.27 6.83
N LEU A 16 8.52 0.66 7.76
CA LEU A 16 7.19 0.89 8.34
C LEU A 16 6.24 1.58 7.34
N GLY A 17 6.80 2.42 6.47
CA GLY A 17 6.12 2.96 5.29
C GLY A 17 5.63 1.85 4.36
N ASP A 18 6.54 0.93 4.00
CA ASP A 18 6.29 -0.20 3.10
C ASP A 18 5.41 -1.28 3.74
N ALA A 19 5.50 -1.50 5.05
CA ALA A 19 4.63 -2.44 5.77
C ALA A 19 3.17 -2.03 5.69
N ARG A 20 2.88 -0.73 5.83
CA ARG A 20 1.51 -0.20 5.70
C ARG A 20 1.00 -0.33 4.27
N LEU A 21 1.86 -0.07 3.27
CA LEU A 21 1.51 -0.25 1.86
C LEU A 21 1.24 -1.73 1.56
N SER A 22 2.09 -2.62 2.05
CA SER A 22 1.96 -4.08 1.90
C SER A 22 0.67 -4.60 2.52
N ALA A 23 0.32 -4.13 3.73
CA ALA A 23 -0.95 -4.46 4.37
C ALA A 23 -2.16 -3.98 3.54
N ALA A 24 -2.07 -2.79 2.94
CA ALA A 24 -3.13 -2.26 2.09
C ALA A 24 -3.27 -3.06 0.78
N VAL A 25 -2.15 -3.49 0.17
CA VAL A 25 -2.17 -4.39 -1.00
C VAL A 25 -2.82 -5.74 -0.63
N LEU A 26 -2.43 -6.33 0.50
CA LEU A 26 -3.03 -7.58 1.00
C LEU A 26 -4.54 -7.43 1.22
N ALA A 27 -5.00 -6.29 1.74
CA ALA A 27 -6.42 -6.03 1.90
C ALA A 27 -7.16 -5.96 0.55
N VAL A 28 -6.58 -5.29 -0.46
CA VAL A 28 -7.17 -5.22 -1.81
C VAL A 28 -7.24 -6.60 -2.48
N VAL A 29 -6.16 -7.37 -2.40
CA VAL A 29 -6.12 -8.74 -2.95
C VAL A 29 -7.08 -9.65 -2.20
N GLY A 30 -7.13 -9.55 -0.88
CA GLY A 30 -8.07 -10.29 -0.05
C GLY A 30 -9.53 -9.97 -0.38
N LEU A 31 -9.87 -8.70 -0.61
CA LEU A 31 -11.20 -8.30 -1.08
C LEU A 31 -11.53 -8.90 -2.45
N ALA A 32 -10.58 -8.87 -3.39
CA ALA A 32 -10.79 -9.49 -4.70
C ALA A 32 -11.02 -11.00 -4.59
N ALA A 33 -10.24 -11.70 -3.76
CA ALA A 33 -10.41 -13.12 -3.48
C ALA A 33 -11.75 -13.43 -2.79
N ILE A 34 -12.21 -12.59 -1.86
CA ILE A 34 -13.53 -12.73 -1.26
C ILE A 34 -14.63 -12.58 -2.33
N CYS A 35 -14.51 -11.60 -3.22
CA CYS A 35 -15.46 -11.44 -4.32
C CYS A 35 -15.49 -12.67 -5.24
N THR A 36 -14.35 -13.23 -5.62
CA THR A 36 -14.31 -14.35 -6.59
C THR A 36 -14.60 -15.69 -5.93
N ASP A 37 -13.93 -16.00 -4.81
CA ASP A 37 -13.87 -17.36 -4.27
C ASP A 37 -14.90 -17.62 -3.17
N VAL A 38 -15.38 -16.56 -2.50
CA VAL A 38 -16.37 -16.69 -1.41
C VAL A 38 -17.78 -16.31 -1.89
N LEU A 39 -17.89 -15.28 -2.72
CA LEU A 39 -19.18 -14.77 -3.21
C LEU A 39 -19.55 -15.31 -4.61
N ASP A 40 -18.66 -16.06 -5.28
CA ASP A 40 -18.85 -16.59 -6.64
C ASP A 40 -19.26 -15.50 -7.65
N LEU A 41 -18.76 -14.28 -7.44
CA LEU A 41 -19.02 -13.17 -8.34
C LEU A 41 -18.20 -13.35 -9.62
N ALA A 42 -18.73 -12.81 -10.73
CA ALA A 42 -18.05 -12.87 -12.01
C ALA A 42 -16.59 -12.35 -11.89
N PRO A 43 -15.59 -13.05 -12.47
CA PRO A 43 -14.18 -12.69 -12.33
C PRO A 43 -13.84 -11.25 -12.76
N ILE A 44 -14.64 -10.68 -13.66
CA ILE A 44 -14.54 -9.28 -14.08
C ILE A 44 -14.71 -8.30 -12.90
N ILE A 45 -15.52 -8.66 -11.90
CA ILE A 45 -15.76 -7.83 -10.71
C ILE A 45 -14.53 -7.88 -9.80
N GLY A 46 -13.97 -9.07 -9.55
CA GLY A 46 -12.70 -9.21 -8.83
C GLY A 46 -11.56 -8.46 -9.50
N GLY A 47 -11.46 -8.56 -10.84
CA GLY A 47 -10.51 -7.77 -11.62
C GLY A 47 -10.75 -6.25 -11.51
N GLY A 48 -12.01 -5.81 -11.50
CA GLY A 48 -12.38 -4.42 -11.26
C GLY A 48 -11.98 -3.91 -9.88
N VAL A 49 -12.18 -4.73 -8.84
CA VAL A 49 -11.72 -4.44 -7.47
C VAL A 49 -10.21 -4.28 -7.41
N LEU A 50 -9.45 -5.18 -8.05
CA LEU A 50 -8.00 -5.07 -8.13
C LEU A 50 -7.56 -3.80 -8.89
N LEU A 51 -8.17 -3.51 -10.03
CA LEU A 51 -7.83 -2.34 -10.85
C LEU A 51 -8.03 -1.04 -10.06
N VAL A 52 -9.21 -0.86 -9.48
CA VAL A 52 -9.56 0.35 -8.72
C VAL A 52 -8.77 0.42 -7.42
N GLY A 53 -8.64 -0.70 -6.70
CA GLY A 53 -7.89 -0.78 -5.45
C GLY A 53 -6.41 -0.45 -5.64
N CYS A 54 -5.75 -1.03 -6.63
CA CYS A 54 -4.35 -0.72 -6.94
C CYS A 54 -4.15 0.75 -7.34
N LEU A 55 -5.06 1.31 -8.15
CA LEU A 55 -4.98 2.72 -8.55
C LEU A 55 -5.14 3.64 -7.34
N ALA A 56 -6.07 3.33 -6.43
CA ALA A 56 -6.24 4.07 -5.19
C ALA A 56 -4.97 4.02 -4.30
N LEU A 57 -4.31 2.86 -4.21
CA LEU A 57 -3.07 2.71 -3.46
C LEU A 57 -1.93 3.54 -4.05
N VAL A 58 -1.80 3.58 -5.37
CA VAL A 58 -0.82 4.43 -6.06
C VAL A 58 -1.09 5.90 -5.76
N LEU A 59 -2.34 6.35 -5.92
CA LEU A 59 -2.73 7.74 -5.65
C LEU A 59 -2.49 8.12 -4.18
N GLU A 60 -2.83 7.25 -3.24
CA GLU A 60 -2.59 7.50 -1.82
C GLU A 60 -1.09 7.53 -1.49
N SER A 61 -0.29 6.65 -2.10
CA SER A 61 1.17 6.65 -1.97
C SER A 61 1.76 7.96 -2.46
N VAL A 62 1.36 8.43 -3.64
CA VAL A 62 1.80 9.71 -4.21
C VAL A 62 1.35 10.89 -3.34
N ARG A 63 0.08 10.92 -2.90
CA ARG A 63 -0.44 11.98 -2.01
C ARG A 63 0.26 11.99 -0.66
N ARG A 64 0.60 10.83 -0.11
CA ARG A 64 1.35 10.71 1.14
C ARG A 64 2.78 11.22 0.97
N ALA A 65 3.44 10.86 -0.14
CA ALA A 65 4.78 11.37 -0.46
C ALA A 65 4.76 12.90 -0.64
N ALA A 66 3.78 13.44 -1.37
CA ALA A 66 3.61 14.88 -1.56
C ALA A 66 3.32 15.65 -0.26
N ARG A 67 2.56 15.06 0.67
CA ARG A 67 2.30 15.64 2.00
C ARG A 67 3.48 15.47 2.97
N GLY A 68 4.34 14.48 2.73
CA GLY A 68 5.49 14.14 3.57
C GLY A 68 6.78 14.90 3.25
N GLY A 69 6.80 15.78 2.23
CA GLY A 69 8.03 16.45 1.81
C GLY A 69 7.84 17.82 1.17
N ALA A 70 7.94 18.86 2.00
CA ALA A 70 8.88 19.94 1.73
C ALA A 70 9.77 20.11 2.97
N PRO A 71 10.88 19.35 3.10
CA PRO A 71 11.96 19.78 3.99
C PRO A 71 12.48 21.12 3.46
N ARG A 72 12.40 22.16 4.31
CA ARG A 72 13.19 23.38 4.14
C ARG A 72 14.59 23.15 4.67
#